data_AF-A0A8X6PXG1-F1
#
_entry.id   AF-A0A8X6PXG1-F1
#
_cell.length_a   1.000
_cell.length_b   1.000
_cell.length_c   1.000
_cell.angle_alpha   90.00
_cell.angle_beta   90.00
_cell.angle_gamma   90.00
#
_symmetry.space_group_name_H-M   'P 1'
#
loop_
_entity.id
_entity.type
_entity.pdbx_description
1 polymer ?
#
loop_
_entity_poly.entity_id
_entity_poly.type
_entity_poly.pdbx_seq_one_letter_code
_entity_poly.pdbx_strand_id
1 'polypeptide(L)'
;MNEILGELKFCFVYLDDILIFSKSEAEHKTHVRAVFQKLQHYGLTINTSKCVFGVSEISFLGHLVTQQGTKPLPDKVEPILNYPKPKTIKELQRFLGILNFFRRFLPNVAQHQIALNEFLKGTRKNDNRVIEWTTQAEQDFCTCKKLIADATLLAHPKPDAELILHVDASDFAIG
;
A
#
# COMPACT_ATOMS: atom_id res chain seq x y z
N MET A 1 20.40 -7.21 0.08
CA MET A 1 20.03 -5.78 -0.08
C MET A 1 19.84 -5.06 1.25
N ASN A 2 18.95 -5.52 2.15
CA ASN A 2 18.81 -4.91 3.49
C ASN A 2 20.09 -4.96 4.34
N GLU A 3 20.88 -6.03 4.28
CA GLU A 3 22.18 -6.10 4.99
C GLU A 3 23.22 -5.12 4.43
N ILE A 4 23.06 -4.68 3.18
CA ILE A 4 24.02 -3.81 2.49
C ILE A 4 23.67 -2.35 2.77
N LEU A 5 22.40 -1.98 2.57
CA LEU A 5 21.93 -0.60 2.60
C LEU A 5 21.07 -0.24 3.83
N GLY A 6 20.71 -1.20 4.68
CA GLY A 6 19.74 -1.01 5.76
C GLY A 6 20.20 -0.05 6.87
N GLU A 7 21.50 0.20 6.99
CA GLU A 7 22.06 1.21 7.91
C GLU A 7 21.88 2.65 7.41
N LEU A 8 21.60 2.83 6.11
CA LEU A 8 21.44 4.15 5.52
C LEU A 8 20.04 4.69 5.85
N LYS A 9 19.96 5.63 6.80
CA LYS A 9 18.71 6.27 7.25
C LYS A 9 17.95 7.03 6.15
N PHE A 10 18.59 7.29 5.01
CA PHE A 10 18.04 8.00 3.85
C PHE A 10 17.67 7.06 2.70
N CYS A 11 17.62 5.76 2.98
CA CYS A 11 17.35 4.71 2.01
C CYS A 11 16.27 3.76 2.56
N PHE A 12 15.30 3.43 1.71
CA PHE A 12 14.35 2.36 1.97
C PHE A 12 14.52 1.29 0.91
N VAL A 13 14.61 0.04 1.35
CA VAL A 13 14.89 -1.10 0.47
C VAL A 13 13.81 -2.15 0.64
N TYR A 14 13.28 -2.62 -0.48
CA TYR A 14 12.33 -3.72 -0.52
C TYR A 14 12.72 -4.68 -1.64
N LEU A 15 13.23 -5.86 -1.27
CA LEU A 15 13.82 -6.82 -2.21
C LEU A 15 14.90 -6.13 -3.06
N ASP A 16 14.61 -5.93 -4.35
CA ASP A 16 15.53 -5.33 -5.34
C ASP A 16 15.24 -3.83 -5.58
N ASP A 17 14.13 -3.30 -5.05
CA ASP A 17 13.74 -1.90 -5.20
C ASP A 17 14.37 -1.02 -4.12
N ILE A 18 15.02 0.06 -4.54
CA ILE A 18 15.73 1.02 -3.67
C ILE A 18 15.09 2.39 -3.83
N LEU A 19 14.61 2.96 -2.74
CA LEU A 19 14.12 4.34 -2.67
C LEU A 19 15.10 5.19 -1.86
N ILE A 20 15.66 6.23 -2.48
CA ILE A 20 16.57 7.18 -1.84
C ILE A 20 15.82 8.50 -1.66
N PHE A 21 15.84 9.06 -0.44
CA PHE A 21 15.13 10.30 -0.11
C PHE A 21 16.05 11.26 0.62
N SER A 22 15.85 12.57 0.45
CA SER A 22 16.75 13.62 0.98
C SER A 22 16.01 14.94 1.10
N LYS A 23 16.52 15.89 1.90
CA LYS A 23 15.86 17.19 2.14
C LYS A 23 16.24 18.25 1.10
N SER A 24 17.34 18.06 0.39
CA SER A 24 17.82 18.98 -0.66
C SER A 24 18.49 18.22 -1.81
N GLU A 25 18.60 18.85 -2.98
CA GLU A 25 19.31 18.28 -4.13
C GLU A 25 20.79 18.01 -3.84
N ALA A 26 21.46 18.92 -3.10
CA ALA A 26 22.87 18.77 -2.73
C ALA A 26 23.09 17.55 -1.83
N GLU A 27 22.22 17.37 -0.83
CA GLU A 27 22.20 16.19 0.04
C GLU A 27 21.87 14.93 -0.77
N HIS A 28 20.90 15.01 -1.68
CA HIS A 28 20.50 13.88 -2.53
C HIS A 28 21.64 13.36 -3.40
N LYS A 29 22.43 14.25 -4.01
CA LYS A 29 23.63 13.87 -4.76
C LYS A 29 24.64 13.10 -3.90
N THR A 30 24.79 13.50 -2.63
CA THR A 30 25.66 12.82 -1.67
C THR A 30 25.13 11.44 -1.30
N HIS A 31 23.83 11.34 -1.02
CA HIS A 31 23.17 10.07 -0.69
C HIS A 31 23.18 9.06 -1.84
N VAL A 32 22.88 9.50 -3.06
CA VAL A 32 22.95 8.64 -4.26
C VAL A 32 24.37 8.09 -4.46
N ARG A 33 25.40 8.94 -4.30
CA ARG A 33 26.80 8.49 -4.37
C ARG A 33 27.13 7.45 -3.31
N ALA A 34 26.70 7.65 -2.06
CA ALA A 34 26.92 6.69 -0.99
C ALA A 34 26.26 5.33 -1.27
N VAL A 35 25.04 5.32 -1.82
CA VAL A 35 24.37 4.09 -2.25
C VAL A 35 25.15 3.41 -3.36
N PHE A 36 25.56 4.13 -4.40
CA PHE A 36 26.33 3.56 -5.52
C PHE A 36 27.66 2.98 -5.08
N GLN A 37 28.38 3.65 -4.17
CA GLN A 37 29.62 3.13 -3.60
C GLN A 37 29.41 1.80 -2.88
N LYS A 38 28.34 1.69 -2.06
CA LYS A 38 28.00 0.42 -1.42
C LYS A 38 27.61 -0.65 -2.43
N LEU A 39 26.77 -0.34 -3.42
CA LEU A 39 26.40 -1.31 -4.46
C LEU A 39 27.64 -1.82 -5.22
N GLN A 40 28.53 -0.91 -5.62
CA GLN A 40 29.78 -1.26 -6.30
C GLN A 40 30.69 -2.13 -5.42
N HIS A 41 30.83 -1.80 -4.14
CA HIS A 41 31.64 -2.57 -3.20
C HIS A 41 31.19 -4.04 -3.08
N TYR A 42 29.87 -4.27 -3.10
CA TYR A 42 29.28 -5.61 -3.05
C TYR A 42 29.06 -6.24 -4.44
N GLY A 43 29.56 -5.64 -5.52
CA GLY A 43 29.45 -6.19 -6.88
C GLY A 43 28.04 -6.17 -7.47
N LEU A 44 27.15 -5.33 -6.95
CA LEU A 44 25.78 -5.19 -7.44
C LEU A 44 25.69 -4.17 -8.57
N THR A 45 24.83 -4.45 -9.55
CA THR A 45 24.59 -3.58 -10.71
C THR A 45 23.15 -3.08 -10.71
N ILE A 46 22.94 -1.89 -11.28
CA ILE A 46 21.61 -1.28 -11.43
C ILE A 46 21.19 -1.28 -12.90
N ASN A 47 19.90 -1.49 -13.15
CA ASN A 47 19.34 -1.32 -14.48
C ASN A 47 18.97 0.16 -14.69
N THR A 48 19.87 0.90 -15.32
CA THR A 48 19.73 2.35 -15.55
C THR A 48 18.44 2.73 -16.28
N SER A 49 17.93 1.88 -17.19
CA SER A 49 16.69 2.15 -17.92
C SER A 49 15.43 2.14 -17.05
N LYS A 50 15.49 1.51 -15.87
CA LYS A 50 14.40 1.45 -14.89
C LYS A 50 14.59 2.42 -13.73
N CYS A 51 15.73 3.11 -13.66
CA CYS A 51 16.01 4.05 -12.59
C CYS A 51 15.41 5.43 -12.89
N VAL A 52 14.88 6.07 -11.85
CA VAL A 52 14.40 7.44 -11.88
C VAL A 52 15.18 8.23 -10.83
N PHE A 53 15.73 9.38 -11.19
CA PHE A 53 16.62 10.17 -10.31
C PHE A 53 16.17 11.61 -10.19
N GLY A 54 16.34 12.20 -9.00
CA GLY A 54 16.23 13.65 -8.78
C GLY A 54 14.83 14.23 -9.00
N VAL A 55 13.78 13.43 -8.84
CA VAL A 55 12.38 13.84 -9.01
C VAL A 55 11.73 14.20 -7.67
N SER A 56 10.74 15.07 -7.68
CA SER A 56 9.95 15.47 -6.50
C SER A 56 8.87 14.45 -6.11
N GLU A 57 8.49 13.58 -7.06
CA GLU A 57 7.53 12.51 -6.87
C GLU A 57 7.96 11.25 -7.63
N ILE A 58 7.68 10.08 -7.09
CA ILE A 58 8.08 8.80 -7.69
C ILE A 58 7.06 7.70 -7.40
N SER A 59 6.87 6.82 -8.37
CA SER A 59 6.12 5.58 -8.18
C SER A 59 7.01 4.52 -7.53
N PHE A 60 6.61 4.00 -6.38
CA PHE A 60 7.38 3.01 -5.63
C PHE A 60 6.45 2.00 -4.95
N LEU A 61 6.65 0.70 -5.22
CA LEU A 61 5.87 -0.42 -4.65
C LEU A 61 4.34 -0.22 -4.73
N GLY A 62 3.82 0.31 -5.84
CA GLY A 62 2.39 0.55 -6.03
C GLY A 62 1.84 1.85 -5.39
N HIS A 63 2.72 2.71 -4.87
CA HIS A 63 2.35 3.97 -4.24
C HIS A 63 3.03 5.15 -4.94
N LEU A 64 2.36 6.29 -4.98
CA LEU A 64 2.97 7.57 -5.30
C LEU A 64 3.58 8.13 -4.03
N VAL A 65 4.89 8.34 -4.04
CA VAL A 65 5.64 8.95 -2.95
C VAL A 65 5.97 10.38 -3.33
N THR A 66 5.62 11.32 -2.46
CA THR A 66 5.83 12.76 -2.65
C THR A 66 6.46 13.36 -1.39
N GLN A 67 6.79 14.65 -1.41
CA GLN A 67 7.23 15.37 -0.22
C GLN A 67 6.14 15.40 0.88
N GLN A 68 4.86 15.41 0.51
CA GLN A 68 3.75 15.54 1.45
C GLN A 68 3.42 14.21 2.12
N GLY A 69 3.66 13.09 1.46
CA GLY A 69 3.27 11.79 1.95
C GLY A 69 3.22 10.72 0.86
N THR A 70 2.45 9.69 1.14
CA THR A 70 2.23 8.56 0.25
C THR A 70 0.75 8.35 -0.01
N LYS A 71 0.41 7.94 -1.23
CA LYS A 71 -0.94 7.49 -1.59
C LYS A 71 -0.88 6.35 -2.60
N PRO A 72 -1.93 5.53 -2.74
CA PRO A 72 -2.02 4.55 -3.83
C PRO A 72 -1.89 5.23 -5.19
N LEU A 73 -1.26 4.56 -6.16
CA LEU A 73 -1.23 5.09 -7.52
C LEU A 73 -2.62 4.97 -8.17
N PRO A 74 -3.07 5.99 -8.92
CA PRO A 74 -4.36 5.95 -9.60
C PRO A 74 -4.55 4.73 -10.53
N ASP A 75 -3.49 4.30 -11.22
CA ASP A 75 -3.50 3.14 -12.12
C ASP A 75 -3.67 1.80 -11.36
N LYS A 76 -3.36 1.75 -10.07
CA LYS A 76 -3.65 0.61 -9.18
C LYS A 76 -5.05 0.66 -8.60
N VAL A 77 -5.61 1.85 -8.47
CA VAL A 77 -6.96 2.09 -7.91
C VAL A 77 -8.05 1.85 -8.95
N GLU A 78 -7.86 2.27 -10.20
CA GLU A 78 -8.85 2.18 -11.26
C GLU A 78 -9.34 0.74 -11.58
N PRO A 79 -8.45 -0.28 -11.65
CA PRO A 79 -8.89 -1.67 -11.80
C PRO A 79 -9.76 -2.16 -10.64
N ILE A 80 -9.60 -1.56 -9.45
CA ILE A 80 -10.38 -1.94 -8.26
C ILE A 80 -11.76 -1.28 -8.29
N LEU A 81 -11.85 -0.04 -8.74
CA LEU A 81 -13.13 0.63 -9.05
C LEU A 81 -13.95 -0.14 -10.09
N ASN A 82 -13.28 -0.75 -11.06
CA ASN A 82 -13.92 -1.57 -12.09
C ASN A 82 -13.95 -3.06 -11.75
N TYR A 83 -13.56 -3.45 -10.53
CA TYR A 83 -13.48 -4.85 -10.14
C TYR A 83 -14.87 -5.51 -10.24
N PRO A 84 -14.99 -6.65 -10.95
CA PRO A 84 -16.27 -7.31 -11.13
C PRO A 84 -16.78 -7.88 -9.81
N LYS A 85 -18.11 -7.91 -9.64
CA LYS A 85 -18.72 -8.51 -8.45
C LYS A 85 -18.27 -9.98 -8.32
N PRO A 86 -17.58 -10.36 -7.22
CA PRO A 86 -17.13 -11.74 -7.02
C PRO A 86 -18.29 -12.73 -7.06
N LYS A 87 -18.16 -13.79 -7.84
CA LYS A 87 -19.17 -14.86 -7.91
C LYS A 87 -18.88 -15.98 -6.92
N THR A 88 -17.61 -16.16 -6.56
CA THR A 88 -17.14 -17.26 -5.71
C THR A 88 -16.38 -16.74 -4.50
N ILE A 89 -16.31 -17.57 -3.44
CA ILE A 89 -15.49 -17.29 -2.24
C ILE A 89 -14.04 -16.97 -2.61
N LYS A 90 -13.43 -17.74 -3.51
CA LYS A 90 -12.07 -17.51 -3.98
C LYS A 90 -11.89 -16.13 -4.63
N GLU A 91 -12.86 -15.68 -5.42
CA GLU A 91 -12.83 -14.34 -6.01
C GLU A 91 -13.00 -13.24 -4.96
N LEU A 92 -13.85 -13.47 -3.94
CA LEU A 92 -14.03 -12.54 -2.84
C LEU A 92 -12.77 -12.43 -1.97
N GLN A 93 -12.11 -13.55 -1.67
CA GLN A 93 -10.83 -13.56 -0.96
C GLN A 93 -9.75 -12.76 -1.70
N ARG A 94 -9.70 -12.85 -3.04
CA ARG A 94 -8.80 -12.03 -3.86
C ARG A 94 -9.12 -10.54 -3.72
N PHE A 95 -10.39 -10.17 -3.82
CA PHE A 95 -10.82 -8.78 -3.63
C PHE A 95 -10.46 -8.25 -2.23
N LEU A 96 -10.77 -8.99 -1.17
CA LEU A 96 -10.45 -8.60 0.21
C LEU A 96 -8.94 -8.55 0.46
N GLY A 97 -8.16 -9.41 -0.19
CA GLY A 97 -6.69 -9.33 -0.16
C GLY A 97 -6.16 -8.02 -0.76
N ILE A 98 -6.74 -7.57 -1.88
CA ILE A 98 -6.41 -6.28 -2.50
C ILE A 98 -6.81 -5.13 -1.57
N LEU A 99 -8.03 -5.17 -1.02
CA LEU A 99 -8.51 -4.17 -0.05
C LEU A 99 -7.58 -4.06 1.16
N ASN A 100 -7.10 -5.21 1.68
CA ASN A 100 -6.20 -5.25 2.82
C ASN A 100 -4.81 -4.66 2.51
N PHE A 101 -4.31 -4.83 1.28
CA PHE A 101 -3.06 -4.19 0.85
C PHE A 101 -3.13 -2.65 0.96
N PHE A 102 -4.31 -2.07 0.68
CA PHE A 102 -4.54 -0.62 0.77
C PHE A 102 -5.15 -0.16 2.10
N ARG A 103 -5.44 -1.05 3.05
CA ARG A 103 -6.21 -0.76 4.28
C ARG A 103 -5.78 0.52 5.02
N ARG A 104 -4.48 0.79 5.12
CA ARG A 104 -3.95 1.98 5.81
C ARG A 104 -4.42 3.32 5.22
N PHE A 105 -4.83 3.34 3.96
CA PHE A 105 -5.34 4.54 3.26
C PHE A 105 -6.86 4.66 3.34
N LEU A 106 -7.54 3.69 3.96
CA LEU A 106 -8.99 3.52 3.95
C LEU A 106 -9.53 3.64 5.38
N PRO A 107 -9.88 4.86 5.84
CA PRO A 107 -10.39 5.06 7.18
C PRO A 107 -11.66 4.23 7.39
N ASN A 108 -11.75 3.56 8.53
CA ASN A 108 -12.91 2.77 8.93
C ASN A 108 -13.36 1.74 7.87
N VAL A 109 -12.45 1.18 7.07
CA VAL A 109 -12.86 0.20 6.06
C VAL A 109 -13.38 -1.11 6.68
N ALA A 110 -13.00 -1.41 7.92
CA ALA A 110 -13.37 -2.65 8.60
C ALA A 110 -14.90 -2.81 8.77
N GLN A 111 -15.64 -1.73 9.07
CA GLN A 111 -17.11 -1.77 9.18
C GLN A 111 -17.77 -2.18 7.86
N HIS A 112 -17.18 -1.83 6.71
CA HIS A 112 -17.68 -2.19 5.38
C HIS A 112 -17.19 -3.57 4.91
N GLN A 113 -16.47 -4.31 5.74
CA GLN A 113 -16.06 -5.68 5.44
C GLN A 113 -16.87 -6.71 6.22
N ILE A 114 -17.72 -6.30 7.16
CA ILE A 114 -18.43 -7.21 8.07
C ILE A 114 -19.28 -8.21 7.26
N ALA A 115 -20.21 -7.71 6.42
CA ALA A 115 -21.08 -8.60 5.65
C ALA A 115 -20.30 -9.45 4.63
N LEU A 116 -19.16 -8.94 4.14
CA LEU A 116 -18.30 -9.68 3.21
C LEU A 116 -17.54 -10.82 3.93
N ASN A 117 -17.08 -10.57 5.15
CA ASN A 117 -16.36 -11.55 5.97
C ASN A 117 -17.26 -12.69 6.46
N GLU A 118 -18.58 -12.47 6.56
CA GLU A 118 -19.54 -13.54 6.87
C GLU A 118 -19.47 -14.69 5.86
N PHE A 119 -19.30 -14.39 4.57
CA PHE A 119 -19.12 -15.42 3.54
C PHE A 119 -17.82 -16.22 3.72
N LEU A 120 -16.82 -15.67 4.42
CA LEU A 120 -15.54 -16.34 4.66
C LEU A 120 -15.58 -17.34 5.82
N LYS A 121 -16.68 -17.41 6.58
CA LYS A 121 -16.83 -18.38 7.67
C LYS A 121 -16.85 -19.81 7.14
N GLY A 122 -16.06 -20.68 7.77
CA GLY A 122 -15.95 -22.09 7.40
C GLY A 122 -15.30 -22.35 6.04
N THR A 123 -14.59 -21.36 5.48
CA THR A 123 -13.91 -21.51 4.18
C THR A 123 -12.77 -22.52 4.24
N ARG A 124 -12.55 -23.18 3.09
CA ARG A 124 -11.46 -24.17 2.90
C ARG A 124 -10.46 -23.65 1.87
N LYS A 125 -9.29 -24.29 1.79
CA LYS A 125 -8.32 -23.98 0.73
C LYS A 125 -8.96 -24.23 -0.64
N ASN A 126 -8.87 -23.26 -1.56
CA ASN A 126 -9.48 -23.31 -2.90
C ASN A 126 -11.01 -23.40 -2.92
N ASP A 127 -11.68 -22.79 -1.95
CA ASP A 127 -13.14 -22.75 -1.89
C ASP A 127 -13.76 -21.93 -3.05
N ASN A 128 -14.46 -22.61 -3.95
CA ASN A 128 -15.16 -22.02 -5.09
C ASN A 128 -16.68 -21.98 -4.91
N ARG A 129 -17.19 -22.09 -3.67
CA ARG A 129 -18.63 -21.93 -3.40
C ARG A 129 -19.14 -20.61 -3.97
N VAL A 130 -20.32 -20.65 -4.57
CA VAL A 130 -21.00 -19.47 -5.11
C VAL A 130 -21.49 -18.60 -3.96
N ILE A 131 -21.34 -17.30 -4.08
CA ILE A 131 -21.78 -16.33 -3.08
C ILE A 131 -23.25 -16.00 -3.34
N GLU A 132 -24.08 -16.24 -2.34
CA GLU A 132 -25.45 -15.73 -2.29
C GLU A 132 -25.40 -14.28 -1.76
N TRP A 133 -25.31 -13.32 -2.68
CA TRP A 133 -25.20 -11.91 -2.33
C TRP A 133 -26.46 -11.40 -1.64
N THR A 134 -26.27 -10.82 -0.46
CA THR A 134 -27.30 -10.02 0.22
C THR A 134 -27.22 -8.57 -0.25
N THR A 135 -28.31 -7.82 -0.08
CA THR A 135 -28.33 -6.37 -0.37
C THR A 135 -27.24 -5.63 0.42
N GLN A 136 -27.04 -5.98 1.69
CA GLN A 136 -26.01 -5.37 2.54
C GLN A 136 -24.61 -5.66 2.01
N ALA A 137 -24.32 -6.91 1.66
CA ALA A 137 -23.01 -7.27 1.11
C ALA A 137 -22.70 -6.52 -0.18
N GLU A 138 -23.68 -6.36 -1.07
CA GLU A 138 -23.50 -5.63 -2.33
C GLU A 138 -23.22 -4.14 -2.09
N GLN A 139 -23.90 -3.53 -1.13
CA GLN A 139 -23.63 -2.15 -0.69
C GLN A 139 -22.23 -2.00 -0.08
N ASP A 140 -21.84 -2.92 0.79
CA ASP A 140 -20.51 -2.97 1.43
C ASP A 140 -19.39 -3.11 0.40
N PHE A 141 -19.57 -4.01 -0.58
CA PHE A 141 -18.66 -4.17 -1.71
C PHE A 141 -18.51 -2.88 -2.52
N CYS A 142 -19.62 -2.22 -2.86
CA CYS A 142 -19.60 -0.96 -3.59
C CYS A 142 -18.92 0.16 -2.77
N THR A 143 -19.15 0.19 -1.46
CA THR A 143 -18.55 1.16 -0.56
C THR A 143 -17.04 0.95 -0.44
N CYS A 144 -16.59 -0.30 -0.28
CA CYS A 144 -15.17 -0.64 -0.26
C CYS A 144 -14.46 -0.18 -1.55
N LYS A 145 -15.08 -0.36 -2.72
CA LYS A 145 -14.54 0.12 -4.00
C LYS A 145 -14.39 1.64 -4.04
N LYS A 146 -15.40 2.38 -3.56
CA LYS A 146 -15.37 3.85 -3.49
C LYS A 146 -14.30 4.36 -2.52
N LEU A 147 -14.17 3.75 -1.33
CA LEU A 147 -13.15 4.14 -0.37
C LEU A 147 -11.73 4.02 -0.92
N ILE A 148 -11.45 3.01 -1.76
CA ILE A 148 -10.16 2.88 -2.43
C ILE A 148 -9.93 4.01 -3.44
N ALA A 149 -10.99 4.49 -4.11
CA ALA A 149 -10.90 5.63 -5.01
C ALA A 149 -10.56 6.92 -4.26
N ASP A 150 -11.17 7.09 -3.09
CA ASP A 150 -10.98 8.24 -2.21
C ASP A 150 -9.84 7.99 -1.19
N ALA A 151 -8.86 7.17 -1.56
CA ALA A 151 -7.77 6.79 -0.68
C ALA A 151 -7.05 8.02 -0.11
N THR A 152 -6.95 8.07 1.21
CA THR A 152 -6.42 9.22 1.95
C THR A 152 -4.91 9.33 1.76
N LEU A 153 -4.39 10.54 1.57
CA LEU A 153 -2.94 10.78 1.61
C LEU A 153 -2.42 10.51 3.04
N LEU A 154 -1.46 9.60 3.17
CA LEU A 154 -0.76 9.39 4.45
C LEU A 154 0.48 10.27 4.49
N ALA A 155 0.46 11.27 5.37
CA ALA A 155 1.60 12.16 5.57
C ALA A 155 2.80 11.42 6.17
N HIS A 156 4.01 11.88 5.84
CA HIS A 156 5.22 11.34 6.45
C HIS A 156 5.26 11.68 7.95
N PRO A 157 5.63 10.73 8.83
CA PRO A 157 5.84 11.03 10.24
C PRO A 157 6.89 12.13 10.42
N LYS A 158 6.57 13.12 11.25
CA LYS A 158 7.51 14.17 11.64
C LYS A 158 8.09 13.80 13.01
N PRO A 159 9.42 13.62 13.15
CA PRO A 159 10.03 13.20 14.41
C PRO A 159 9.72 14.12 15.59
N ASP A 160 9.58 15.43 15.34
CA ASP A 160 9.38 16.46 16.37
C ASP A 160 7.89 16.84 16.57
N ALA A 161 6.96 16.13 15.92
CA ALA A 161 5.53 16.38 16.09
C ALA A 161 4.94 15.48 17.17
N GLU A 162 3.97 16.02 17.92
CA GLU A 162 3.15 15.21 18.83
C GLU A 162 2.36 14.15 18.05
N LEU A 163 2.45 12.91 18.50
CA LEU A 163 1.69 11.80 17.94
C LEU A 163 0.42 11.60 18.76
N ILE A 164 -0.73 11.83 18.13
CA ILE A 164 -2.05 11.60 18.72
C ILE A 164 -2.66 10.36 18.07
N LEU A 165 -3.06 9.40 18.90
CA LEU A 165 -3.77 8.20 18.45
C LEU A 165 -5.24 8.32 18.84
N HIS A 166 -6.12 8.41 17.85
CA HIS A 166 -7.56 8.26 18.03
C HIS A 166 -7.90 6.80 17.77
N VAL A 167 -8.64 6.19 18.70
CA VAL A 167 -9.09 4.80 18.59
C VAL A 167 -10.59 4.78 18.83
N ASP A 168 -11.32 4.07 17.98
CA ASP A 168 -12.73 3.75 18.18
C ASP A 168 -12.97 2.25 17.96
N ALA A 169 -13.87 1.66 18.73
CA ALA A 169 -14.15 0.23 18.69
C ALA A 169 -15.62 -0.07 18.92
N SER A 170 -16.08 -1.11 18.25
CA SER A 170 -17.41 -1.70 18.40
C SER A 170 -17.28 -3.22 18.54
N ASP A 171 -18.39 -3.90 18.82
CA ASP A 171 -18.45 -5.37 18.91
C ASP A 171 -18.00 -6.08 17.61
N PHE A 172 -17.97 -5.36 16.48
CA PHE A 172 -17.76 -5.93 15.15
C PHE A 172 -16.58 -5.32 14.37
N ALA A 173 -16.08 -4.15 14.77
CA ALA A 173 -15.01 -3.43 14.06
C ALA A 173 -14.18 -2.53 14.98
N ILE A 174 -12.92 -2.32 14.58
CA ILE A 174 -11.98 -1.36 15.19
C ILE A 174 -11.48 -0.37 14.13
N GLY A 175 -11.34 0.90 14.52
CA GLY A 175 -10.92 2.03 13.68
C GLY A 175 -9.82 2.85 14.33
#